data_AF-A0A2M7IHC7-F1
#
_entry.id   AF-A0A2M7IHC7-F1
#
_cell.length_a   1.000
_cell.length_b   1.000
_cell.length_c   1.000
_cell.angle_alpha   90.00
_cell.angle_beta   90.00
_cell.angle_gamma   90.00
#
_symmetry.space_group_name_H-M   'P 1'
#
loop_
_entity.id
_entity.type
_entity.pdbx_description
1 polymer ?
#
loop_
_entity_poly.entity_id
_entity_poly.type
_entity_poly.pdbx_seq_one_letter_code
_entity_poly.pdbx_strand_id
1 'polypeptide(L)'
;YKYRFSIFNILPEGRQFSDKKFYETLQIKSSKFAKDFRPIDENCECYACQNYSRAYLNHLFKTREPLALRLATIHNLKFYLDLMEKLREF
;
A
#
# COMPACT_ATOMS: atom_id res chain seq x y z
N TYR A 1 -2.11 0.19 -13.78
CA TYR A 1 -3.06 -0.69 -13.06
C TYR A 1 -2.40 -1.86 -12.33
N LYS A 2 -1.46 -2.62 -12.92
CA LYS A 2 -0.99 -3.90 -12.34
C LYS A 2 0.02 -3.86 -11.17
N TYR A 3 0.50 -2.69 -10.72
CA TYR A 3 1.69 -2.58 -9.83
C TYR A 3 1.56 -1.50 -8.75
N ARG A 4 0.33 -1.17 -8.38
CA ARG A 4 -0.01 -0.03 -7.52
C ARG A 4 -0.49 -0.56 -6.18
N PHE A 5 0.11 -0.07 -5.10
CA PHE A 5 -0.33 -0.30 -3.72
C PHE A 5 -0.85 1.01 -3.16
N SER A 6 -2.09 1.04 -2.72
CA SER A 6 -2.66 2.23 -2.07
C SER A 6 -2.29 2.22 -0.58
N ILE A 7 -1.73 3.32 -0.08
CA ILE A 7 -1.35 3.48 1.32
C ILE A 7 -2.02 4.73 1.90
N PHE A 8 -2.33 4.72 3.19
CA PHE A 8 -2.85 5.92 3.83
C PHE A 8 -1.73 6.96 3.97
N ASN A 9 -2.04 8.21 3.66
CA ASN A 9 -1.14 9.29 4.05
C ASN A 9 -1.29 9.51 5.55
N ILE A 10 -0.16 9.60 6.26
CA ILE A 10 -0.16 10.11 7.63
C ILE A 10 -0.64 11.56 7.53
N LEU A 11 -1.91 11.79 7.87
CA LEU A 11 -2.46 13.13 7.95
C LEU A 11 -1.77 13.82 9.13
N PRO A 12 -1.02 14.93 8.93
CA PRO A 12 -0.69 15.78 10.06
C PRO A 12 -2.01 16.29 10.65
N GLU A 13 -2.15 16.20 11.97
CA GLU A 13 -3.36 16.58 12.69
C GLU A 13 -3.84 17.97 12.24
N GLY A 14 -5.13 18.07 11.85
CA GLY A 14 -5.78 19.35 11.63
C GLY A 14 -5.99 19.83 10.17
N ARG A 15 -6.00 18.96 9.15
CA ARG A 15 -6.35 19.37 7.77
C ARG A 15 -7.74 18.89 7.32
N GLN A 16 -8.53 19.86 6.82
CA GLN A 16 -9.88 19.70 6.29
C GLN A 16 -9.96 18.79 5.05
N PHE A 17 -11.10 18.12 4.90
CA PHE A 17 -11.44 17.12 3.88
C PHE A 17 -11.45 17.65 2.42
N SER A 18 -11.41 18.97 2.21
CA SER A 18 -11.67 19.56 0.88
C SER A 18 -10.50 19.49 -0.11
N ASP A 19 -9.25 19.32 0.35
CA ASP A 19 -8.10 19.49 -0.53
C ASP A 19 -6.99 18.44 -0.33
N LYS A 20 -6.86 17.58 -1.34
CA LYS A 20 -5.70 16.74 -1.73
C LYS A 20 -5.46 15.43 -0.96
N LYS A 21 -5.88 14.33 -1.63
CA LYS A 21 -5.42 12.92 -1.52
C LYS A 21 -5.21 12.38 -0.09
N PHE A 22 -6.28 11.81 0.46
CA PHE A 22 -6.27 10.99 1.68
C PHE A 22 -5.34 9.75 1.61
N TYR A 23 -5.00 9.32 0.40
CA TYR A 23 -4.14 8.17 0.17
C TYR A 23 -3.13 8.44 -0.95
N GLU A 24 -1.98 7.79 -0.88
CA GLU A 24 -0.97 7.77 -1.92
C GLU A 24 -0.91 6.39 -2.59
N THR A 25 -0.50 6.36 -3.86
CA THR A 25 -0.22 5.12 -4.55
C THR A 25 1.29 4.88 -4.67
N LEU A 26 1.78 3.85 -3.99
CA LEU A 26 3.14 3.37 -4.13
C LEU A 26 3.33 2.62 -5.45
N GLN A 27 4.34 3.05 -6.21
CA GLN A 27 4.81 2.42 -7.44
C GLN A 27 5.97 1.47 -7.11
N ILE A 28 5.64 0.26 -6.69
CA ILE A 28 6.60 -0.67 -6.07
C ILE A 28 7.75 -1.08 -7.00
N LYS A 29 7.58 -0.97 -8.33
CA LYS A 29 8.63 -1.25 -9.32
C LYS A 29 9.77 -0.24 -9.34
N SER A 30 9.59 0.93 -8.72
CA SER A 30 10.62 1.97 -8.69
C SER A 30 11.91 1.43 -8.05
N SER A 31 13.06 1.78 -8.62
CA SER A 31 14.38 1.35 -8.15
C SER A 31 14.64 1.71 -6.69
N LYS A 32 14.03 2.79 -6.19
CA LYS A 32 14.11 3.21 -4.78
C LYS A 32 13.67 2.15 -3.78
N PHE A 33 12.76 1.24 -4.19
CA PHE A 33 12.25 0.18 -3.32
C PHE A 33 13.07 -1.10 -3.38
N ALA A 34 14.05 -1.23 -4.28
CA ALA A 34 14.81 -2.47 -4.46
C ALA A 34 15.62 -2.88 -3.22
N LYS A 35 15.92 -1.94 -2.31
CA LYS A 35 16.65 -2.16 -1.05
C LYS A 35 15.87 -1.65 0.17
N ASP A 36 14.56 -1.44 0.03
CA ASP A 36 13.70 -0.99 1.13
C ASP A 36 13.08 -2.20 1.83
N PHE A 37 13.60 -2.56 3.01
CA PHE A 37 13.14 -3.72 3.77
C PHE A 37 11.92 -3.43 4.67
N ARG A 38 11.40 -2.20 4.62
CA ARG A 38 10.18 -1.81 5.34
C ARG A 38 8.93 -2.47 4.73
N PRO A 39 7.86 -2.61 5.52
CA PRO A 39 6.56 -3.08 5.03
C PRO A 39 5.98 -2.08 4.00
N ILE A 40 4.96 -2.51 3.24
CA ILE A 40 4.30 -1.64 2.25
C ILE A 40 3.71 -0.42 2.94
N ASP A 41 2.95 -0.64 4.01
CA ASP A 41 2.34 0.37 4.87
C ASP A 41 2.52 -0.09 6.33
N GLU A 42 3.05 0.78 7.18
CA GLU A 42 3.29 0.49 8.60
C GLU A 42 1.98 0.46 9.41
N ASN A 43 0.92 1.08 8.90
CA ASN A 43 -0.39 1.14 9.54
C ASN A 43 -1.36 0.07 9.00
N CYS A 44 -0.92 -0.81 8.09
CA CYS A 44 -1.76 -1.84 7.51
C CYS A 44 -1.42 -3.22 8.08
N GLU A 45 -2.41 -3.88 8.66
CA GLU A 45 -2.27 -5.21 9.25
C GLU A 45 -2.55 -6.35 8.26
N CYS A 46 -2.52 -6.10 6.95
CA CYS A 46 -2.76 -7.15 5.97
C CYS A 46 -1.60 -8.16 5.92
N TYR A 47 -1.91 -9.38 5.47
CA TYR A 47 -0.92 -10.45 5.30
C TYR A 47 0.31 -10.03 4.48
N ALA A 48 0.12 -9.16 3.47
CA ALA A 48 1.21 -8.65 2.65
C ALA A 48 2.14 -7.71 3.43
N CYS A 49 1.59 -6.79 4.23
CA CYS A 49 2.38 -5.84 5.02
C CYS A 49 3.09 -6.50 6.19
N GLN A 50 2.49 -7.51 6.82
CA GLN A 50 3.07 -8.19 7.97
C GLN A 50 4.20 -9.15 7.61
N ASN A 51 4.16 -9.77 6.43
CA ASN A 51 5.08 -10.87 6.08
C ASN A 51 6.09 -10.50 4.98
N TYR A 52 5.87 -9.40 4.25
CA TYR A 52 6.68 -9.08 3.07
C TYR A 52 7.13 -7.61 3.06
N SER A 53 8.37 -7.41 2.62
CA SER A 53 8.97 -6.08 2.45
C SER A 53 8.73 -5.50 1.07
N ARG A 54 8.89 -4.18 0.94
CA ARG A 54 8.83 -3.47 -0.34
C ARG A 54 9.88 -3.97 -1.34
N ALA A 55 11.08 -4.31 -0.87
CA ALA A 55 12.15 -4.91 -1.67
C ALA A 55 11.76 -6.26 -2.24
N TYR A 56 11.15 -7.12 -1.42
CA TYR A 56 10.69 -8.43 -1.88
C TYR A 56 9.60 -8.30 -2.95
N LEU A 57 8.64 -7.39 -2.74
CA LEU A 57 7.62 -7.11 -3.76
C LEU A 57 8.23 -6.54 -5.04
N ASN A 58 9.18 -5.60 -4.95
CA ASN A 58 9.90 -5.09 -6.12
C ASN A 58 10.52 -6.23 -6.94
N HIS A 59 11.16 -7.19 -6.25
CA HIS A 59 11.73 -8.38 -6.87
C HIS A 59 10.64 -9.24 -7.54
N LEU A 60 9.57 -9.62 -6.83
CA LEU A 60 8.48 -10.43 -7.38
C LEU A 60 7.83 -9.79 -8.62
N PHE A 61 7.66 -8.46 -8.62
CA PHE A 61 7.11 -7.75 -9.77
C PHE A 61 8.08 -7.64 -10.96
N LYS A 62 9.40 -7.72 -10.71
CA LYS A 62 10.42 -7.79 -11.75
C LYS A 62 10.49 -9.19 -12.36
N THR A 63 10.43 -10.23 -11.54
CA THR A 63 10.41 -11.63 -11.98
C THR A 63 9.06 -12.07 -12.57
N ARG A 64 8.02 -11.23 -12.46
CA ARG A 64 6.66 -11.46 -12.98
C ARG A 64 5.96 -12.66 -12.33
N GLU A 65 6.27 -12.90 -11.06
CA GLU A 65 5.64 -13.94 -10.26
C GLU A 65 4.16 -13.64 -9.98
N PRO A 66 3.24 -14.63 -10.11
CA PRO A 66 1.81 -14.43 -9.84
C PRO A 66 1.52 -14.09 -8.38
N LEU A 67 2.40 -14.49 -7.46
CA LEU A 67 2.31 -14.15 -6.03
C LEU A 67 2.26 -12.63 -5.83
N ALA A 68 2.99 -11.86 -6.64
CA ALA A 68 3.01 -10.39 -6.56
C ALA A 68 1.61 -9.79 -6.73
N LEU A 69 0.83 -10.31 -7.68
CA LEU A 69 -0.54 -9.87 -7.93
C LEU A 69 -1.46 -10.27 -6.78
N ARG A 70 -1.30 -11.47 -6.22
CA ARG A 70 -2.09 -11.92 -5.07
C ARG A 70 -1.87 -11.01 -3.85
N LEU A 71 -0.61 -10.69 -3.54
CA LEU A 71 -0.26 -9.80 -2.42
C LEU A 71 -0.78 -8.37 -2.65
N ALA A 72 -0.71 -7.86 -3.88
CA ALA A 72 -1.30 -6.56 -4.22
C ALA A 72 -2.81 -6.53 -4.02
N THR A 73 -3.52 -7.58 -4.44
CA THR A 73 -4.97 -7.67 -4.23
C THR A 73 -5.33 -7.72 -2.76
N ILE A 74 -4.63 -8.53 -1.95
CA ILE A 74 -4.86 -8.61 -0.50
C ILE A 74 -4.69 -7.23 0.16
N HIS A 75 -3.57 -6.56 -0.14
CA HIS A 75 -3.29 -5.22 0.39
C HIS A 75 -4.36 -4.21 -0.01
N ASN A 76 -4.66 -4.13 -1.31
CA ASN A 76 -5.61 -3.15 -1.82
C ASN A 76 -7.02 -3.38 -1.27
N LEU A 77 -7.45 -4.64 -1.13
CA LEU A 77 -8.75 -4.97 -0.57
C LEU A 77 -8.85 -4.50 0.90
N LYS A 78 -7.84 -4.81 1.72
CA LYS A 78 -7.81 -4.36 3.12
C LYS A 78 -7.82 -2.83 3.21
N PHE A 79 -7.00 -2.16 2.41
CA PHE A 79 -6.99 -0.70 2.31
C PHE A 79 -8.38 -0.12 1.99
N TYR A 80 -9.11 -0.69 1.03
CA TYR A 80 -10.45 -0.20 0.69
C TYR A 80 -11.47 -0.43 1.80
N LEU A 81 -11.39 -1.56 2.51
CA LEU A 81 -12.25 -1.83 3.67
C LEU A 81 -12.00 -0.78 4.77
N ASP A 82 -10.73 -0.56 5.13
CA ASP A 82 -10.33 0.41 6.14
C ASP A 82 -10.72 1.85 5.73
N LEU A 83 -10.66 2.16 4.44
CA LEU A 83 -11.10 3.45 3.91
C LEU A 83 -12.62 3.63 4.10
N MET A 84 -13.42 2.61 3.79
CA MET A 84 -14.88 2.69 3.92
C MET A 84 -15.33 2.76 5.39
N GLU A 85 -14.59 2.12 6.30
CA GLU A 85 -14.81 2.22 7.73
C GLU A 85 -14.59 3.66 8.22
N LYS A 86 -13.43 4.27 7.88
CA LYS A 86 -13.14 5.67 8.23
C LYS A 86 -14.14 6.65 7.65
N LEU A 87 -14.66 6.40 6.45
CA LEU A 87 -15.70 7.23 5.83
C LEU A 87 -17.07 7.10 6.51
N ARG A 88 -17.34 6.00 7.20
CA ARG A 88 -18.59 5.78 7.94
C ARG A 88 -18.59 6.46 9.31
N GLU A 89 -17.42 6.63 9.91
CA GLU A 89 -17.24 7.32 11.19
C GLU A 89 -17.18 8.86 11.06
N PHE A 90 -17.16 9.36 9.83
CA PHE A 90 -17.29 10.79 9.48
C PHE A 90 -18.76 11.21 9.42
#